data_AF-A0A9X0CBE0-F1
#
_entry.id   AF-A0A9X0CBE0-F1
#
_cell.length_a   1.000
_cell.length_b   1.000
_cell.length_c   1.000
_cell.angle_alpha   90.00
_cell.angle_beta   90.00
_cell.angle_gamma   90.00
#
_symmetry.space_group_name_H-M   'P 1'
#
loop_
_entity.id
_entity.type
_entity.pdbx_description
1 polymer ?
#
loop_
_entity_poly.entity_id
_entity_poly.type
_entity_poly.pdbx_seq_one_letter_code
_entity_poly.pdbx_strand_id
1 'polypeptide(L)' 'MWITRGISLINFGVASSALAFQVFVLYPWHHQLDNEFKALKKEHQRLLSQIDLRALREQKPN' A
#
# COMPACT_ATOMS: atom_id res chain seq x y z
N MET A 1 -13.34 5.88 -43.57
CA MET A 1 -14.01 5.99 -42.25
C MET A 1 -13.91 4.72 -41.38
N TRP A 2 -13.41 3.59 -41.89
CA TRP A 2 -13.24 2.36 -41.10
C TRP A 2 -11.97 2.37 -40.23
N ILE A 3 -10.88 2.95 -40.75
CA ILE A 3 -9.58 3.02 -40.06
C ILE A 3 -9.66 3.92 -38.82
N THR A 4 -10.27 5.10 -38.91
CA THR A 4 -10.46 6.01 -37.77
C THR A 4 -11.34 5.42 -36.67
N ARG A 5 -12.35 4.61 -37.03
CA ARG A 5 -13.17 3.86 -36.06
C ARG A 5 -12.40 2.72 -35.39
N GLY A 6 -11.52 2.04 -36.13
CA GLY A 6 -10.62 1.02 -35.58
C GLY A 6 -9.65 1.58 -34.54
N ILE A 7 -9.07 2.76 -34.80
CA ILE A 7 -8.16 3.43 -33.86
C ILE A 7 -8.90 3.81 -32.55
N SER A 8 -10.12 4.33 -32.63
CA SER A 8 -10.91 4.62 -31.42
C SER A 8 -11.28 3.38 -30.62
N LEU A 9 -11.59 2.25 -31.27
CA LEU A 9 -11.89 0.97 -30.62
C LEU A 9 -10.67 0.39 -29.89
N ILE A 10 -9.49 0.42 -30.54
CA ILE A 10 -8.25 -0.03 -29.91
C ILE A 10 -7.91 0.87 -28.72
N ASN A 11 -8.05 2.19 -28.86
CA ASN A 11 -7.78 3.12 -27.76
C ASN A 11 -8.72 2.88 -26.57
N PHE A 12 -10.00 2.62 -26.84
CA PHE A 12 -10.97 2.24 -25.81
C PHE A 12 -10.62 0.90 -25.15
N GLY A 13 -10.17 -0.08 -25.94
CA GLY A 13 -9.72 -1.38 -25.41
C GLY A 13 -8.50 -1.26 -24.52
N VAL A 14 -7.51 -0.46 -24.91
CA VAL A 14 -6.30 -0.19 -24.11
C VAL A 14 -6.66 0.54 -22.82
N ALA A 15 -7.49 1.59 -22.90
CA ALA A 15 -7.94 2.33 -21.72
C ALA A 15 -8.77 1.44 -20.77
N SER A 16 -9.65 0.60 -21.30
CA SER A 16 -10.44 -0.35 -20.50
C SER A 16 -9.55 -1.42 -19.86
N SER A 17 -8.53 -1.89 -20.57
CA SER A 17 -7.54 -2.85 -20.04
C SER A 17 -6.69 -2.23 -18.94
N ALA A 18 -6.28 -0.97 -19.10
CA ALA A 18 -5.55 -0.22 -18.08
C ALA A 18 -6.42 0.01 -16.82
N LEU A 19 -7.68 0.39 -17.01
CA LEU A 19 -8.64 0.54 -15.90
C LEU A 19 -8.87 -0.79 -15.17
N ALA A 20 -9.03 -1.90 -15.91
CA ALA A 20 -9.18 -3.23 -15.33
C ALA A 20 -7.92 -3.63 -14.54
N PHE A 21 -6.72 -3.41 -15.08
CA PHE A 21 -5.48 -3.64 -14.36
C PHE A 21 -5.41 -2.79 -13.08
N GLN A 22 -5.81 -1.53 -13.16
CA GLN A 22 -5.84 -0.62 -12.02
C GLN A 22 -6.83 -1.05 -10.93
N VAL A 23 -7.95 -1.67 -11.29
CA VAL A 23 -8.91 -2.18 -10.30
C VAL A 23 -8.50 -3.55 -9.76
N PHE A 24 -8.04 -4.47 -10.60
CA PHE A 24 -7.74 -5.85 -10.18
C PHE A 24 -6.35 -6.06 -9.59
N VAL A 25 -5.38 -5.21 -9.91
CA VAL A 25 -4.02 -5.36 -9.39
C VAL A 25 -3.77 -4.31 -8.32
N LEU A 26 -3.98 -3.03 -8.62
CA LEU A 26 -3.67 -1.96 -7.67
C LEU A 26 -4.57 -2.00 -6.43
N TYR A 27 -5.89 -2.22 -6.57
CA TYR A 27 -6.78 -2.22 -5.40
C TYR A 27 -6.45 -3.34 -4.38
N PRO A 28 -6.32 -4.62 -4.77
CA PRO A 28 -5.93 -5.66 -3.82
C PRO A 28 -4.48 -5.49 -3.33
N TRP A 29 -3.56 -5.04 -4.19
CA TRP A 29 -2.19 -4.75 -3.77
C TRP A 29 -2.13 -3.66 -2.69
N HIS A 30 -2.93 -2.60 -2.82
CA HIS A 30 -3.05 -1.56 -1.79
C HIS A 30 -3.53 -2.12 -0.45
N HIS A 31 -4.48 -3.06 -0.46
CA HIS A 31 -4.96 -3.66 0.77
C HIS A 31 -3.89 -4.53 1.45
N GLN A 32 -3.11 -5.24 0.65
CA GLN A 32 -2.00 -6.06 1.13
C GLN A 32 -0.88 -5.19 1.73
N LEU A 33 -0.51 -4.12 1.02
CA LEU A 33 0.49 -3.15 1.46
C LEU A 33 0.06 -2.41 2.73
N ASP A 34 -1.21 -2.02 2.86
CA ASP A 34 -1.73 -1.35 4.06
C ASP A 34 -1.70 -2.28 5.28
N ASN A 35 -2.00 -3.57 5.10
CA ASN A 35 -1.92 -4.56 6.17
C ASN A 35 -0.47 -4.79 6.63
N GLU A 36 0.48 -4.93 5.70
CA GLU A 36 1.90 -5.04 6.01
C GLU A 36 2.43 -3.77 6.70
N PHE A 37 2.02 -2.60 6.22
CA PHE A 37 2.39 -1.32 6.82
C PHE A 37 1.87 -1.18 8.25
N LYS A 38 0.62 -1.59 8.51
CA LYS A 38 0.03 -1.60 9.86
C LYS A 38 0.76 -2.57 10.79
N ALA A 39 1.13 -3.76 10.30
CA ALA A 39 1.92 -4.73 11.08
C ALA A 39 3.27 -4.13 11.47
N LEU A 40 3.97 -3.50 10.51
CA LEU A 40 5.27 -2.88 10.74
C LEU A 40 5.18 -1.70 11.73
N LYS A 41 4.16 -0.84 11.60
CA LYS A 41 3.95 0.29 12.52
C LYS A 41 3.69 -0.17 13.95
N LYS A 42 2.93 -1.25 14.13
CA LYS A 42 2.64 -1.85 15.45
C LYS A 42 3.92 -2.36 16.11
N GLU A 43 4.79 -3.00 15.34
CA GLU A 43 6.08 -3.46 15.84
C GLU A 43 7.00 -2.29 16.22
N HIS A 44 7.05 -1.25 15.38
CA HIS A 44 7.83 -0.04 15.68
C HIS A 44 7.36 0.66 16.97
N GLN A 45 6.04 0.78 17.16
CA GLN A 45 5.48 1.32 18.41
C GLN A 45 5.86 0.48 19.63
N ARG A 46 5.80 -0.85 19.51
CA ARG A 46 6.18 -1.76 20.59
C ARG A 46 7.66 -1.60 20.97
N LEU A 47 8.54 -1.45 20.00
CA LEU A 47 9.97 -1.23 20.24
C LEU A 47 10.22 0.10 20.96
N LEU A 48 9.57 1.18 20.53
CA LEU A 48 9.67 2.48 21.19
C LEU A 48 9.20 2.42 22.65
N SER A 49 8.07 1.75 22.93
CA SER A 49 7.60 1.56 24.30
C SER A 49 8.58 0.74 25.16
N GLN A 50 9.25 -0.25 24.59
CA GLN A 50 10.26 -1.03 25.33
C GLN A 50 11.52 -0.21 25.64
N ILE A 51 11.93 0.66 24.72
CA ILE A 51 13.06 1.57 24.94
C ILE A 51 12.71 2.58 26.04
N ASP A 52 11.52 3.16 25.98
CA ASP A 52 11.05 4.13 26.98
C ASP A 52 10.94 3.48 28.38
N LEU A 53 10.38 2.28 28.47
CA LEU A 53 10.35 1.50 29.71
C LEU A 53 11.74 1.13 30.24
N ARG A 54 12.71 0.88 29.36
CA ARG A 54 14.11 0.63 29.77
C ARG A 54 14.74 1.91 30.31
N ALA A 55 14.55 3.04 29.62
CA ALA A 55 15.04 4.34 30.07
C ALA A 55 14.46 4.71 31.45
N LEU A 56 13.17 4.48 31.68
CA LEU A 56 12.52 4.68 32.99
C LEU A 56 13.06 3.73 34.07
N ARG A 57 13.43 2.50 33.71
CA ARG A 57 14.01 1.52 34.65
C ARG A 57 15.44 1.87 35.05
N GLU A 58 16.22 2.42 34.11
CA GLU A 58 17.59 2.90 34.38
C GLU A 58 17.62 4.20 35.19
N GLN A 59 16.55 5.01 35.13
CA GLN A 59 16.43 6.24 35.90
C GLN A 59 16.05 6.02 37.38
N LYS A 60 15.63 4.81 37.79
CA LYS A 60 15.31 4.56 39.21
C LYS A 60 16.64 4.47 39.99
N PRO A 61 17.08 5.53 40.70
CA PRO A 61 18.31 5.47 41.47
C PRO A 61 18.08 4.53 42.67
N ASN A 62 19.10 3.77 43.01
CA ASN A 62 19.18 3.02 44.27
C ASN A 62 19.17 3.98 45.46
#